data_AF-A0A2W0BY42-F1
#
_entry.id   AF-A0A2W0BY42-F1
#
_cell.length_a   1.000
_cell.length_b   1.000
_cell.length_c   1.000
_cell.angle_alpha   90.00
_cell.angle_beta   90.00
_cell.angle_gamma   90.00
#
_symmetry.space_group_name_H-M   'P 1'
#
loop_
_entity.id
_entity.type
_entity.pdbx_description
1 polymer ?
#
loop_
_entity_poly.entity_id
_entity_poly.type
_entity_poly.pdbx_seq_one_letter_code
_entity_poly.pdbx_strand_id
1 'polypeptide(L)'
;MRRAGPKPPKWPSYRGNSEFVGTSPSGQVTVYVDPTLGQPASQNAKDLVKDADRVLKANDAIFGAKGGAVSVIIFALDGRTDGTGGADHMGCDYTTGNAIEVCASFGRSERVSALFEAELSECSMGGNLCGVSTGEALSRWCAAVIGNNALADFATAPQWVQDGMPDFVNQTDATDQNPDSTGCGMAFISWLLAKGYDLGKIAQTMVSLGDSGTLAQLYAKLTSDSASKAWPAFQTDIQALPNGVTSDDPFGQAAL
;
A
#
# COMPACT_ATOMS: atom_id res chain seq x y z
N MET A 1 13.63 35.07 6.95
CA MET A 1 12.20 34.76 7.20
C MET A 1 11.82 33.58 6.32
N ARG A 2 11.59 32.39 6.88
CA ARG A 2 10.98 31.29 6.11
C ARG A 2 9.57 31.74 5.73
N ARG A 3 9.18 31.65 4.45
CA ARG A 3 7.76 31.80 4.07
C ARG A 3 6.97 30.80 4.91
N ALA A 4 5.92 31.25 5.58
CA ALA A 4 4.98 30.34 6.23
C ALA A 4 4.42 29.42 5.13
N GLY A 5 4.66 28.12 5.26
CA GLY A 5 4.09 27.12 4.35
C GLY A 5 2.57 27.08 4.46
N PRO A 6 1.91 26.25 3.64
CA PRO A 6 0.49 25.95 3.83
C PRO A 6 0.20 25.49 5.26
N LYS A 7 -1.01 25.77 5.74
CA LYS A 7 -1.47 25.26 7.04
C LYS A 7 -1.65 23.74 6.93
N PRO A 8 -1.14 22.94 7.89
CA PRO A 8 -1.35 21.50 7.87
C PRO A 8 -2.85 21.17 8.02
N PRO A 9 -3.31 20.04 7.42
CA PRO A 9 -4.64 19.51 7.68
C PRO A 9 -4.75 19.01 9.12
N LYS A 10 -5.94 18.53 9.49
CA LYS A 10 -6.10 17.72 10.71
C LYS A 10 -5.56 16.32 10.41
N TRP A 11 -4.51 15.94 11.12
CA TRP A 11 -3.91 14.61 11.00
C TRP A 11 -4.72 13.54 11.75
N PRO A 12 -4.79 12.29 11.23
CA PRO A 12 -5.44 11.15 11.89
C PRO A 12 -5.07 11.02 13.38
N SER A 13 -3.79 10.81 13.68
CA SER A 13 -3.27 10.51 15.02
C SER A 13 -2.25 11.55 15.53
N TYR A 14 -1.50 12.23 14.66
CA TYR A 14 -0.50 13.21 15.08
C TYR A 14 -1.17 14.40 15.79
N ARG A 15 -0.62 14.78 16.95
CA ARG A 15 -1.12 15.88 17.80
C ARG A 15 -0.09 16.99 18.03
N GLY A 16 1.11 16.85 17.48
CA GLY A 16 2.18 17.83 17.63
C GLY A 16 2.07 19.02 16.68
N ASN A 17 3.12 19.84 16.66
CA ASN A 17 3.25 20.96 15.71
C ASN A 17 4.08 20.52 14.52
N SER A 18 3.43 20.28 13.39
CA SER A 18 4.10 19.87 12.15
C SER A 18 4.82 21.04 11.48
N GLU A 19 6.04 20.82 10.99
CA GLU A 19 6.79 21.78 10.18
C GLU A 19 6.62 21.49 8.68
N PHE A 20 6.27 22.51 7.90
CA PHE A 20 6.23 22.40 6.44
C PHE A 20 7.64 22.26 5.86
N VAL A 21 7.85 21.24 5.02
CA VAL A 21 9.14 20.94 4.38
C VAL A 21 9.16 21.38 2.93
N GLY A 22 8.11 21.06 2.17
CA GLY A 22 8.03 21.39 0.75
C GLY A 22 6.78 20.82 0.08
N THR A 23 6.60 21.19 -1.18
CA THR A 23 5.61 20.59 -2.06
C THR A 23 6.35 19.97 -3.23
N SER A 24 5.90 18.80 -3.70
CA SER A 24 6.48 18.14 -4.87
C SER A 24 6.40 19.04 -6.11
N PRO A 25 7.28 18.84 -7.12
CA PRO A 25 7.32 19.69 -8.32
C PRO A 25 5.98 19.83 -9.06
N SER A 26 5.15 18.77 -9.08
CA SER A 26 3.80 18.80 -9.66
C SER A 26 2.78 19.62 -8.87
N GLY A 27 3.08 19.93 -7.61
CA GLY A 27 2.15 20.57 -6.68
C GLY A 27 1.18 19.62 -5.98
N GLN A 28 1.24 18.30 -6.24
CA GLN A 28 0.25 17.34 -5.75
C GLN A 28 0.53 16.79 -4.34
N VAL A 29 1.78 16.77 -3.89
CA VAL A 29 2.13 16.29 -2.54
C VAL A 29 2.73 17.39 -1.69
N THR A 30 2.08 17.72 -0.58
CA THR A 30 2.59 18.68 0.41
C THR A 30 3.13 17.93 1.61
N VAL A 31 4.43 18.07 1.90
CA VAL A 31 5.11 17.27 2.93
C VAL A 31 5.40 18.12 4.17
N TYR A 32 5.08 17.54 5.31
CA TYR A 32 5.35 18.04 6.65
C TYR A 32 6.19 17.02 7.43
N VAL A 33 6.78 17.47 8.53
CA VAL A 33 7.55 16.63 9.44
C VAL A 33 7.28 17.02 10.88
N ASP A 34 7.38 16.07 11.81
CA ASP A 34 7.53 16.37 13.23
C ASP A 34 8.95 16.94 13.49
N PRO A 35 9.08 18.25 13.77
CA PRO A 35 10.39 18.88 13.93
C PRO A 35 11.14 18.38 15.18
N THR A 36 10.45 17.77 16.14
CA THR A 36 11.07 17.26 17.37
C THR A 36 12.01 16.07 17.11
N LEU A 37 11.84 15.38 15.97
CA LEU A 37 12.67 14.26 15.54
C LEU A 37 13.99 14.69 14.87
N GLY A 38 14.18 15.99 14.66
CA GLY A 38 15.43 16.57 14.18
C GLY A 38 15.78 16.25 12.73
N GLN A 39 17.10 16.24 12.44
CA GLN A 39 17.61 16.12 11.07
C GLN A 39 17.28 14.80 10.37
N PRO A 40 17.28 13.62 11.03
CA PRO A 40 16.92 12.37 10.36
C PRO A 40 15.52 12.37 9.75
N ALA A 41 14.50 12.79 10.51
CA ALA A 41 13.13 12.92 9.98
C ALA A 41 13.03 14.03 8.92
N SER A 42 13.73 15.15 9.14
CA SER A 42 13.79 16.23 8.13
C SER A 42 14.40 15.75 6.81
N GLN A 43 15.34 14.80 6.85
CA GLN A 43 15.94 14.21 5.66
C GLN A 43 14.94 13.30 4.93
N ASN A 44 14.24 12.40 5.66
CA ASN A 44 13.15 11.61 5.08
C ASN A 44 12.13 12.50 4.36
N ALA A 45 11.72 13.61 4.99
CA ALA A 45 10.73 14.52 4.40
C ALA A 45 11.24 15.24 3.15
N LYS A 46 12.49 15.70 3.15
CA LYS A 46 13.09 16.32 1.96
C LYS A 46 13.23 15.34 0.80
N ASP A 47 13.52 14.08 1.09
CA ASP A 47 13.65 13.06 0.06
C ASP A 47 12.28 12.66 -0.49
N LEU A 48 11.26 12.54 0.38
CA LEU A 48 9.88 12.34 -0.08
C LEU A 48 9.38 13.48 -0.97
N VAL A 49 9.69 14.75 -0.65
CA VAL A 49 9.35 15.89 -1.54
C VAL A 49 9.91 15.70 -2.96
N LYS A 50 11.12 15.13 -3.09
CA LYS A 50 11.76 14.89 -4.39
C LYS A 50 11.20 13.67 -5.11
N ASP A 51 10.84 12.62 -4.37
CA ASP A 51 10.41 11.34 -4.93
C ASP A 51 8.89 11.24 -5.17
N ALA A 52 8.10 12.05 -4.48
CA ALA A 52 6.64 11.99 -4.49
C ALA A 52 6.01 11.99 -5.90
N ASP A 53 6.55 12.75 -6.85
CA ASP A 53 6.02 12.78 -8.22
C ASP A 53 6.30 11.48 -9.00
N ARG A 54 7.38 10.76 -8.68
CA ARG A 54 7.64 9.42 -9.25
C ARG A 54 6.61 8.43 -8.74
N VAL A 55 6.35 8.48 -7.42
CA VAL A 55 5.37 7.63 -6.73
C VAL A 55 3.97 7.87 -7.30
N LEU A 56 3.49 9.12 -7.30
CA LEU A 56 2.22 9.52 -7.90
C LEU A 56 2.06 9.05 -9.34
N LYS A 57 3.06 9.27 -10.19
CA LYS A 57 2.99 8.89 -11.61
C LYS A 57 2.83 7.38 -11.78
N ALA A 58 3.51 6.58 -10.96
CA ALA A 58 3.40 5.14 -11.03
C ALA A 58 2.04 4.65 -10.50
N ASN A 59 1.56 5.25 -9.40
CA ASN A 59 0.24 5.00 -8.85
C ASN A 59 -0.87 5.32 -9.86
N ASP A 60 -0.85 6.51 -10.46
CA ASP A 60 -1.78 6.93 -11.50
C ASP A 60 -1.81 5.95 -12.70
N ALA A 61 -0.65 5.39 -13.05
CA ALA A 61 -0.54 4.40 -14.12
C ALA A 61 -1.19 3.06 -13.76
N ILE A 62 -1.01 2.58 -12.51
CA ILE A 62 -1.66 1.36 -12.01
C ILE A 62 -3.17 1.53 -12.02
N PHE A 63 -3.68 2.62 -11.44
CA PHE A 63 -5.12 2.85 -11.30
C PHE A 63 -5.77 3.41 -12.58
N GLY A 64 -4.99 3.81 -13.59
CA GLY A 64 -5.49 4.28 -14.87
C GLY A 64 -6.20 5.63 -14.81
N ALA A 65 -6.05 6.36 -13.71
CA ALA A 65 -6.68 7.65 -13.45
C ALA A 65 -5.72 8.55 -12.68
N LYS A 66 -5.84 9.86 -12.90
CA LYS A 66 -5.05 10.83 -12.15
C LYS A 66 -5.63 10.98 -10.73
N GLY A 67 -4.78 10.77 -9.72
CA GLY A 67 -5.12 10.97 -8.31
C GLY A 67 -5.31 12.44 -7.91
N GLY A 68 -5.79 12.62 -6.68
CA GLY A 68 -5.95 13.93 -6.04
C GLY A 68 -4.68 14.46 -5.37
N ALA A 69 -4.75 15.69 -4.84
CA ALA A 69 -3.67 16.24 -4.03
C ALA A 69 -3.74 15.71 -2.60
N VAL A 70 -2.58 15.46 -1.99
CA VAL A 70 -2.45 14.94 -0.63
C VAL A 70 -1.46 15.74 0.20
N SER A 71 -1.65 15.71 1.51
CA SER A 71 -0.68 16.17 2.50
C SER A 71 -0.12 14.97 3.24
N VAL A 72 1.19 14.93 3.42
CA VAL A 72 1.89 13.85 4.10
C VAL A 72 2.63 14.41 5.31
N ILE A 73 2.56 13.74 6.46
CA ILE A 73 3.42 14.04 7.61
C ILE A 73 4.32 12.85 7.93
N ILE A 74 5.60 13.15 8.16
CA ILE A 74 6.56 12.16 8.67
C ILE A 74 6.79 12.41 10.16
N PHE A 75 6.48 11.41 10.97
CA PHE A 75 6.64 11.48 12.43
C PHE A 75 6.86 10.10 13.05
N ALA A 76 6.98 10.04 14.38
CA ALA A 76 7.16 8.80 15.09
C ALA A 76 5.81 8.11 15.35
N LEU A 77 5.20 7.58 14.28
CA LEU A 77 3.97 6.78 14.37
C LEU A 77 4.22 5.58 15.30
N ASP A 78 3.35 5.39 16.28
CA ASP A 78 3.51 4.45 17.40
C ASP A 78 4.85 4.54 18.16
N GLY A 79 5.46 5.73 18.17
CA GLY A 79 6.76 5.97 18.80
C GLY A 79 7.94 5.34 18.05
N ARG A 80 7.74 4.85 16.81
CA ARG A 80 8.76 4.21 15.98
C ARG A 80 9.44 5.22 15.05
N THR A 81 10.72 4.98 14.74
CA THR A 81 11.51 5.81 13.81
C THR A 81 12.35 4.99 12.82
N ASP A 82 12.06 3.70 12.74
CA ASP A 82 12.61 2.74 11.80
C ASP A 82 11.61 2.39 10.68
N GLY A 83 10.44 3.02 10.67
CA GLY A 83 9.34 2.78 9.73
C GLY A 83 8.54 1.52 10.01
N THR A 84 8.71 0.85 11.17
CA THR A 84 7.90 -0.32 11.56
C THR A 84 6.52 0.07 12.09
N GLY A 85 6.29 1.36 12.38
CA GLY A 85 4.96 1.87 12.72
C GLY A 85 3.99 1.93 11.53
N GLY A 86 4.45 1.67 10.31
CA GLY A 86 3.59 1.69 9.12
C GLY A 86 3.23 3.10 8.65
N ALA A 87 2.04 3.23 8.09
CA ALA A 87 1.43 4.49 7.72
C ALA A 87 -0.09 4.41 7.97
N ASP A 88 -0.78 5.56 7.91
CA ASP A 88 -2.19 5.67 8.26
C ASP A 88 -2.87 6.84 7.52
N HIS A 89 -4.18 6.74 7.34
CA HIS A 89 -5.06 7.80 6.83
C HIS A 89 -6.52 7.51 7.20
N MET A 90 -7.40 8.51 7.09
CA MET A 90 -8.78 8.43 7.62
C MET A 90 -9.85 8.09 6.57
N GLY A 91 -9.51 7.66 5.36
CA GLY A 91 -10.49 7.20 4.38
C GLY A 91 -9.93 6.85 3.00
N CYS A 92 -10.55 5.93 2.27
CA CYS A 92 -10.01 5.40 1.02
C CYS A 92 -10.19 6.32 -0.21
N ASP A 93 -10.17 7.65 -0.03
CA ASP A 93 -10.27 8.59 -1.14
C ASP A 93 -9.48 9.89 -0.92
N TYR A 94 -9.30 10.66 -2.00
CA TYR A 94 -8.62 11.95 -1.97
C TYR A 94 -9.41 13.09 -1.30
N THR A 95 -10.59 12.83 -0.75
CA THR A 95 -11.40 13.82 -0.03
C THR A 95 -11.25 13.69 1.48
N THR A 96 -11.18 12.46 1.97
CA THR A 96 -11.18 12.11 3.39
C THR A 96 -9.88 11.45 3.85
N GLY A 97 -9.16 10.79 2.93
CA GLY A 97 -7.85 10.18 3.14
C GLY A 97 -6.66 11.05 2.76
N ASN A 98 -6.88 12.26 2.25
CA ASN A 98 -5.80 13.10 1.74
C ASN A 98 -4.84 13.69 2.79
N ALA A 99 -4.98 13.31 4.05
CA ALA A 99 -4.05 13.59 5.13
C ALA A 99 -3.37 12.29 5.56
N ILE A 100 -2.25 11.97 4.90
CA ILE A 100 -1.49 10.73 5.07
C ILE A 100 -0.44 10.90 6.17
N GLU A 101 -0.38 9.94 7.07
CA GLU A 101 0.58 9.81 8.16
C GLU A 101 1.60 8.71 7.84
N VAL A 102 2.89 9.03 7.84
CA VAL A 102 3.96 8.07 7.52
C VAL A 102 4.94 7.97 8.68
N CYS A 103 5.22 6.74 9.12
CA CYS A 103 6.26 6.51 10.11
C CYS A 103 7.63 6.93 9.56
N ALA A 104 8.37 7.72 10.34
CA ALA A 104 9.75 8.05 10.03
C ALA A 104 10.60 6.78 9.96
N SER A 105 11.56 6.74 9.03
CA SER A 105 12.52 5.65 8.90
C SER A 105 13.92 6.21 8.70
N PHE A 106 14.63 6.40 9.81
CA PHE A 106 15.91 7.11 9.82
C PHE A 106 16.95 6.40 8.96
N GLY A 107 17.51 7.14 8.00
CA GLY A 107 18.49 6.61 7.05
C GLY A 107 17.89 5.74 5.94
N ARG A 108 16.57 5.58 5.88
CA ARG A 108 15.84 4.71 4.94
C ARG A 108 14.68 5.45 4.25
N SER A 109 14.99 6.49 3.48
CA SER A 109 13.99 7.30 2.78
C SER A 109 13.20 6.50 1.72
N GLU A 110 13.77 5.41 1.19
CA GLU A 110 13.07 4.47 0.32
C GLU A 110 11.88 3.80 1.02
N ARG A 111 12.03 3.47 2.31
CA ARG A 111 10.95 2.90 3.11
C ARG A 111 9.83 3.91 3.32
N VAL A 112 10.15 5.16 3.60
CA VAL A 112 9.16 6.25 3.73
C VAL A 112 8.37 6.45 2.44
N SER A 113 9.03 6.35 1.29
CA SER A 113 8.37 6.45 -0.02
C SER A 113 7.45 5.27 -0.29
N ALA A 114 7.84 4.05 0.12
CA ALA A 114 7.00 2.87 0.00
C ALA A 114 5.80 2.88 0.95
N LEU A 115 5.97 3.35 2.19
CA LEU A 115 4.87 3.56 3.14
C LEU A 115 3.88 4.61 2.61
N PHE A 116 4.39 5.73 2.07
CA PHE A 116 3.54 6.71 1.40
C PHE A 116 2.75 6.12 0.24
N GLU A 117 3.38 5.26 -0.57
CA GLU A 117 2.70 4.61 -1.71
C GLU A 117 1.57 3.68 -1.29
N ALA A 118 1.71 2.95 -0.17
CA ALA A 118 0.64 2.10 0.34
C ALA A 118 -0.64 2.93 0.59
N GLU A 119 -0.53 4.01 1.37
CA GLU A 119 -1.66 4.90 1.68
C GLU A 119 -2.17 5.66 0.45
N LEU A 120 -1.27 6.07 -0.45
CA LEU A 120 -1.65 6.75 -1.69
C LEU A 120 -2.49 5.83 -2.59
N SER A 121 -2.12 4.55 -2.69
CA SER A 121 -2.88 3.54 -3.43
C SER A 121 -4.29 3.41 -2.90
N GLU A 122 -4.44 3.45 -1.58
CA GLU A 122 -5.75 3.37 -0.94
C GLU A 122 -6.63 4.57 -1.25
N CYS A 123 -6.05 5.78 -1.35
CA CYS A 123 -6.76 6.95 -1.86
C CYS A 123 -7.22 6.79 -3.31
N SER A 124 -6.45 6.06 -4.14
CA SER A 124 -6.79 5.77 -5.54
C SER A 124 -7.86 4.70 -5.71
N MET A 125 -8.07 3.85 -4.70
CA MET A 125 -9.09 2.80 -4.75
C MET A 125 -10.51 3.33 -4.68
N GLY A 126 -10.73 4.42 -3.93
CA GLY A 126 -12.06 4.98 -3.71
C GLY A 126 -12.94 4.11 -2.80
N GLY A 127 -14.04 4.70 -2.30
CA GLY A 127 -15.01 3.98 -1.48
C GLY A 127 -14.44 3.54 -0.13
N ASN A 128 -14.61 2.26 0.22
CA ASN A 128 -14.09 1.66 1.46
C ASN A 128 -13.18 0.44 1.20
N LEU A 129 -12.61 0.32 -0.01
CA LEU A 129 -11.83 -0.86 -0.38
C LEU A 129 -10.57 -1.01 0.50
N CYS A 130 -9.95 0.09 0.93
CA CYS A 130 -8.79 0.04 1.80
C CYS A 130 -9.05 -0.57 3.19
N GLY A 131 -10.27 -0.42 3.72
CA GLY A 131 -10.64 -0.97 5.03
C GLY A 131 -10.94 -2.48 5.03
N VAL A 132 -10.65 -3.19 3.93
CA VAL A 132 -10.85 -4.63 3.80
C VAL A 132 -9.62 -5.32 3.22
N SER A 133 -9.47 -6.61 3.50
CA SER A 133 -8.32 -7.44 3.10
C SER A 133 -7.90 -7.34 1.62
N THR A 134 -8.84 -7.16 0.68
CA THR A 134 -8.52 -7.07 -0.74
C THR A 134 -7.88 -5.74 -1.13
N GLY A 135 -8.25 -4.64 -0.47
CA GLY A 135 -7.61 -3.34 -0.66
C GLY A 135 -6.25 -3.29 0.01
N GLU A 136 -6.14 -3.76 1.25
CA GLU A 136 -4.87 -3.87 1.97
C GLU A 136 -3.83 -4.69 1.19
N ALA A 137 -4.22 -5.86 0.66
CA ALA A 137 -3.31 -6.64 -0.19
C ALA A 137 -2.92 -5.87 -1.48
N LEU A 138 -3.85 -5.13 -2.08
CA LEU A 138 -3.56 -4.36 -3.29
C LEU A 138 -2.63 -3.18 -3.03
N SER A 139 -2.82 -2.44 -1.93
CA SER A 139 -1.99 -1.28 -1.56
C SER A 139 -0.56 -1.72 -1.28
N ARG A 140 -0.40 -2.83 -0.56
CA ARG A 140 0.91 -3.45 -0.29
C ARG A 140 1.60 -3.95 -1.55
N TRP A 141 0.86 -4.45 -2.55
CA TRP A 141 1.44 -4.78 -3.86
C TRP A 141 1.92 -3.56 -4.65
N CYS A 142 1.15 -2.47 -4.62
CA CYS A 142 1.57 -1.20 -5.24
C CYS A 142 2.85 -0.69 -4.57
N ALA A 143 2.91 -0.70 -3.24
CA ALA A 143 4.09 -0.33 -2.47
C ALA A 143 5.30 -1.26 -2.73
N ALA A 144 5.07 -2.57 -2.89
CA ALA A 144 6.13 -3.53 -3.21
C ALA A 144 6.77 -3.22 -4.59
N VAL A 145 5.97 -2.95 -5.62
CA VAL A 145 6.48 -2.64 -6.97
C VAL A 145 7.13 -1.25 -7.01
N ILE A 146 6.43 -0.21 -6.56
CA ILE A 146 6.88 1.18 -6.69
C ILE A 146 7.99 1.51 -5.70
N GLY A 147 7.99 0.88 -4.53
CA GLY A 147 9.00 1.01 -3.49
C GLY A 147 10.18 0.05 -3.63
N ASN A 148 10.26 -0.73 -4.72
CA ASN A 148 11.29 -1.75 -4.93
C ASN A 148 11.46 -2.68 -3.71
N ASN A 149 10.32 -3.13 -3.19
CA ASN A 149 10.17 -4.04 -2.06
C ASN A 149 10.85 -3.59 -0.75
N ALA A 150 10.90 -2.27 -0.50
CA ALA A 150 11.47 -1.69 0.73
C ALA A 150 10.74 -2.09 2.03
N LEU A 151 9.54 -2.69 1.90
CA LEU A 151 8.67 -3.15 2.98
C LEU A 151 8.61 -4.68 3.10
N ALA A 152 9.59 -5.41 2.55
CA ALA A 152 9.60 -6.88 2.57
C ALA A 152 9.46 -7.51 3.98
N ASP A 153 9.86 -6.78 5.03
CA ASP A 153 9.74 -7.19 6.43
C ASP A 153 8.30 -7.12 6.99
N PHE A 154 7.34 -6.52 6.28
CA PHE A 154 5.91 -6.58 6.62
C PHE A 154 5.24 -7.89 6.19
N ALA A 155 5.98 -8.84 5.62
CA ALA A 155 5.40 -10.04 5.02
C ALA A 155 4.47 -10.83 5.96
N THR A 156 3.29 -11.20 5.46
CA THR A 156 2.26 -11.95 6.21
C THR A 156 1.85 -13.26 5.54
N ALA A 157 2.12 -13.46 4.23
CA ALA A 157 1.85 -14.72 3.53
C ALA A 157 2.54 -15.95 4.15
N PRO A 158 3.78 -15.86 4.70
CA PRO A 158 4.37 -16.98 5.42
C PRO A 158 3.58 -17.39 6.66
N GLN A 159 3.01 -16.42 7.40
CA GLN A 159 2.16 -16.69 8.57
C GLN A 159 0.86 -17.36 8.15
N TRP A 160 0.19 -16.82 7.12
CA TRP A 160 -1.02 -17.41 6.54
C TRP A 160 -0.85 -18.89 6.16
N VAL A 161 0.31 -19.26 5.60
CA VAL A 161 0.62 -20.68 5.32
C VAL A 161 0.81 -21.49 6.60
N GLN A 162 1.51 -20.94 7.61
CA GLN A 162 1.71 -21.61 8.90
C GLN A 162 0.38 -21.89 9.61
N ASP A 163 -0.59 -21.00 9.45
CA ASP A 163 -1.93 -21.11 10.05
C ASP A 163 -2.89 -21.99 9.24
N GLY A 164 -2.38 -22.70 8.24
CA GLY A 164 -3.14 -23.71 7.49
C GLY A 164 -3.86 -23.17 6.26
N MET A 165 -3.46 -21.99 5.78
CA MET A 165 -3.99 -21.35 4.56
C MET A 165 -5.51 -21.15 4.59
N PRO A 166 -6.08 -20.45 5.60
CA PRO A 166 -7.50 -20.11 5.58
C PRO A 166 -7.88 -19.41 4.27
N ASP A 167 -9.05 -19.77 3.71
CA ASP A 167 -9.50 -19.27 2.41
C ASP A 167 -10.05 -17.85 2.55
N PHE A 168 -9.25 -16.86 2.14
CA PHE A 168 -9.68 -15.48 1.90
C PHE A 168 -9.72 -15.13 0.41
N VAL A 169 -9.71 -16.14 -0.46
CA VAL A 169 -9.91 -15.94 -1.90
C VAL A 169 -11.39 -15.89 -2.23
N ASN A 170 -12.19 -16.77 -1.60
CA ASN A 170 -13.64 -16.84 -1.81
C ASN A 170 -14.45 -15.90 -0.91
N GLN A 171 -13.81 -15.18 -0.01
CA GLN A 171 -14.44 -14.24 0.91
C GLN A 171 -13.54 -13.03 1.16
N THR A 172 -14.15 -11.89 1.43
CA THR A 172 -13.44 -10.67 1.81
C THR A 172 -13.53 -10.53 3.32
N ASP A 173 -12.39 -10.41 3.99
CA ASP A 173 -12.38 -10.03 5.40
C ASP A 173 -12.73 -8.55 5.54
N ALA A 174 -13.60 -8.22 6.49
CA ALA A 174 -14.14 -6.87 6.69
C ALA A 174 -13.17 -5.96 7.49
N THR A 175 -11.88 -6.31 7.48
CA THR A 175 -10.78 -5.58 8.07
C THR A 175 -9.52 -5.79 7.23
N ASP A 176 -8.65 -4.80 7.27
CA ASP A 176 -7.27 -4.75 6.80
C ASP A 176 -6.25 -5.25 7.84
N GLN A 177 -6.66 -5.44 9.10
CA GLN A 177 -5.73 -5.73 10.21
C GLN A 177 -5.44 -7.22 10.40
N ASN A 178 -6.11 -8.11 9.67
CA ASN A 178 -5.93 -9.55 9.81
C ASN A 178 -4.77 -10.06 8.93
N PRO A 179 -3.63 -10.47 9.52
CA PRO A 179 -2.45 -10.88 8.75
C PRO A 179 -2.71 -12.08 7.83
N ASP A 180 -3.61 -13.00 8.18
CA ASP A 180 -3.94 -14.14 7.34
C ASP A 180 -4.67 -13.72 6.08
N SER A 181 -5.63 -12.81 6.21
CA SER A 181 -6.40 -12.29 5.08
C SER A 181 -5.52 -11.50 4.12
N THR A 182 -4.65 -10.64 4.67
CA THR A 182 -3.67 -9.87 3.90
C THR A 182 -2.65 -10.78 3.24
N GLY A 183 -2.12 -11.76 3.97
CA GLY A 183 -1.13 -12.71 3.45
C GLY A 183 -1.68 -13.59 2.32
N CYS A 184 -2.92 -14.06 2.46
CA CYS A 184 -3.66 -14.75 1.41
C CYS A 184 -3.78 -13.87 0.16
N GLY A 185 -4.21 -12.61 0.33
CA GLY A 185 -4.35 -11.65 -0.76
C GLY A 185 -3.03 -11.32 -1.46
N MET A 186 -1.96 -11.09 -0.70
CA MET A 186 -0.63 -10.84 -1.23
C MET A 186 -0.16 -12.02 -2.09
N ALA A 187 -0.24 -13.24 -1.57
CA ALA A 187 0.15 -14.44 -2.31
C ALA A 187 -0.71 -14.68 -3.56
N PHE A 188 -2.01 -14.37 -3.49
CA PHE A 188 -2.93 -14.52 -4.63
C PHE A 188 -2.64 -13.52 -5.75
N ILE A 189 -2.33 -12.26 -5.42
CA ILE A 189 -1.94 -11.27 -6.42
C ILE A 189 -0.57 -11.63 -7.04
N SER A 190 0.41 -12.11 -6.24
CA SER A 190 1.67 -12.68 -6.75
C SER A 190 1.41 -13.75 -7.82
N TRP A 191 0.46 -14.66 -7.55
CA TRP A 191 0.08 -15.72 -8.46
C TRP A 191 -0.55 -15.19 -9.76
N LEU A 192 -1.45 -14.20 -9.68
CA LEU A 192 -2.03 -13.57 -10.86
C LEU A 192 -0.96 -12.88 -11.72
N LEU A 193 -0.01 -12.17 -11.09
CA LEU A 193 1.12 -11.55 -11.78
C LEU A 193 1.97 -12.60 -12.50
N ALA A 194 2.28 -13.73 -11.84
CA ALA A 194 3.05 -14.82 -12.44
C ALA A 194 2.32 -15.51 -13.61
N LYS A 195 0.99 -15.39 -13.67
CA LYS A 195 0.18 -15.82 -14.80
C LYS A 195 0.12 -14.81 -15.96
N GLY A 196 0.82 -13.68 -15.83
CA GLY A 196 0.92 -12.65 -16.86
C GLY A 196 -0.16 -11.57 -16.79
N TYR A 197 -0.92 -11.47 -15.70
CA TYR A 197 -1.85 -10.36 -15.51
C TYR A 197 -1.11 -9.15 -14.97
N ASP A 198 -1.19 -8.02 -15.68
CA ASP A 198 -0.59 -6.76 -15.28
C ASP A 198 -1.21 -6.20 -13.98
N LEU A 199 -0.39 -5.59 -13.11
CA LEU A 199 -0.83 -5.02 -11.83
C LEU A 199 -1.89 -3.93 -12.01
N GLY A 200 -1.76 -3.07 -13.03
CA GLY A 200 -2.77 -2.06 -13.31
C GLY A 200 -4.11 -2.68 -13.70
N LYS A 201 -4.09 -3.77 -14.48
CA LYS A 201 -5.31 -4.52 -14.80
C LYS A 201 -5.93 -5.17 -13.56
N ILE A 202 -5.11 -5.72 -12.66
CA ILE A 202 -5.55 -6.28 -11.37
C ILE A 202 -6.20 -5.19 -10.53
N ALA A 203 -5.51 -4.07 -10.32
CA ALA A 203 -5.96 -2.96 -9.49
C ALA A 203 -7.30 -2.39 -9.95
N GLN A 204 -7.40 -2.01 -11.23
CA GLN A 204 -8.62 -1.45 -11.81
C GLN A 204 -9.80 -2.43 -11.77
N THR A 205 -9.52 -3.73 -11.94
CA THR A 205 -10.56 -4.76 -11.84
C THR A 205 -11.02 -4.92 -10.39
N MET A 206 -10.12 -4.93 -9.42
CA MET A 206 -10.46 -5.02 -8.00
C MET A 206 -11.27 -3.81 -7.54
N VAL A 207 -10.85 -2.60 -7.90
CA VAL A 207 -11.60 -1.36 -7.64
C VAL A 207 -13.03 -1.44 -8.21
N SER A 208 -13.19 -1.98 -9.43
CA SER A 208 -14.53 -2.12 -10.03
C SER A 208 -15.46 -3.10 -9.31
N LEU A 209 -14.91 -4.02 -8.50
CA LEU A 209 -15.69 -4.96 -7.69
C LEU A 209 -16.11 -4.36 -6.34
N GLY A 210 -15.44 -3.29 -5.89
CA GLY A 210 -15.71 -2.63 -4.62
C GLY A 210 -15.29 -3.45 -3.38
N ASP A 211 -15.68 -2.96 -2.21
CA ASP A 211 -15.32 -3.47 -0.88
C ASP A 211 -15.96 -4.83 -0.52
N SER A 212 -16.99 -5.24 -1.25
CA SER A 212 -17.58 -6.60 -1.16
C SER A 212 -17.01 -7.58 -2.19
N GLY A 213 -16.12 -7.10 -3.07
CA GLY A 213 -15.51 -7.90 -4.12
C GLY A 213 -14.50 -8.90 -3.57
N THR A 214 -14.55 -10.15 -4.04
CA THR A 214 -13.60 -11.19 -3.64
C THR A 214 -12.48 -11.40 -4.66
N LEU A 215 -11.36 -11.97 -4.23
CA LEU A 215 -10.26 -12.35 -5.14
C LEU A 215 -10.69 -13.43 -6.15
N ALA A 216 -11.64 -14.29 -5.79
CA ALA A 216 -12.25 -15.24 -6.73
C ALA A 216 -13.03 -14.54 -7.86
N GLN A 217 -13.75 -13.46 -7.53
CA GLN A 217 -14.44 -12.63 -8.54
C GLN A 217 -13.43 -11.86 -9.41
N LEU A 218 -12.35 -11.35 -8.82
CA LEU A 218 -11.23 -10.75 -9.55
C LEU A 218 -10.66 -11.74 -10.56
N TYR A 219 -10.31 -12.95 -10.12
CA TYR A 219 -9.85 -14.03 -10.99
C TYR A 219 -10.82 -14.30 -12.13
N ALA A 220 -12.12 -14.45 -11.84
CA ALA A 220 -13.14 -14.70 -12.87
C ALA A 220 -13.22 -13.57 -13.91
N LYS A 221 -13.09 -12.31 -13.49
CA LYS A 221 -13.09 -11.15 -14.38
C LYS A 221 -11.84 -11.08 -15.27
N LEU A 222 -10.68 -11.44 -14.73
CA LEU A 222 -9.40 -11.41 -15.47
C LEU A 222 -9.28 -12.57 -16.46
N THR A 223 -9.72 -13.76 -16.05
CA THR A 223 -9.50 -15.01 -16.78
C THR A 223 -10.66 -15.42 -17.67
N SER A 224 -11.85 -14.83 -17.43
CA SER A 224 -13.14 -15.32 -17.97
C SER A 224 -13.51 -16.75 -17.52
N ASP A 225 -12.82 -17.31 -16.52
CA ASP A 225 -13.18 -18.58 -15.89
C ASP A 225 -14.20 -18.39 -14.77
N SER A 226 -14.72 -19.50 -14.23
CA SER A 226 -15.59 -19.46 -13.05
C SER A 226 -14.81 -19.07 -11.79
N ALA A 227 -15.40 -18.22 -10.94
CA ALA A 227 -14.84 -17.84 -9.65
C ALA A 227 -14.55 -19.05 -8.75
N SER A 228 -15.36 -20.12 -8.83
CA SER A 228 -15.15 -21.34 -8.04
C SER A 228 -13.87 -22.09 -8.39
N LYS A 229 -13.22 -21.77 -9.52
CA LYS A 229 -11.91 -22.34 -9.89
C LYS A 229 -10.73 -21.60 -9.29
N ALA A 230 -10.92 -20.37 -8.80
CA ALA A 230 -9.84 -19.51 -8.34
C ALA A 230 -9.04 -20.16 -7.20
N TRP A 231 -9.72 -20.55 -6.12
CA TRP A 231 -9.08 -21.13 -4.95
C TRP A 231 -8.40 -22.48 -5.23
N PRO A 232 -9.06 -23.49 -5.86
CA PRO A 232 -8.38 -24.75 -6.17
C PRO A 232 -7.17 -24.61 -7.10
N ALA A 233 -7.24 -23.71 -8.09
CA ALA A 233 -6.12 -23.46 -9.00
C ALA A 233 -4.94 -22.81 -8.27
N PHE A 234 -5.21 -21.77 -7.47
CA PHE A 234 -4.21 -21.12 -6.64
C PHE A 234 -3.57 -22.08 -5.63
N GLN A 235 -4.37 -22.89 -4.93
CA GLN A 235 -3.87 -23.90 -3.99
C GLN A 235 -2.94 -24.90 -4.68
N THR A 236 -3.30 -25.36 -5.88
CA THR A 236 -2.47 -26.29 -6.66
C THR A 236 -1.10 -25.68 -6.94
N ASP A 237 -1.06 -24.44 -7.42
CA ASP A 237 0.17 -23.79 -7.84
C ASP A 237 1.04 -23.37 -6.64
N ILE A 238 0.45 -22.85 -5.57
CA ILE A 238 1.21 -22.40 -4.40
C ILE A 238 1.79 -23.57 -3.60
N GLN A 239 1.11 -24.73 -3.56
CA GLN A 239 1.62 -25.95 -2.94
C GLN A 239 2.76 -26.59 -3.76
N ALA A 240 2.82 -26.31 -5.07
CA ALA A 240 3.87 -26.80 -5.94
C ALA A 240 5.16 -25.97 -5.88
N LEU A 241 5.20 -24.86 -5.13
CA LEU A 241 6.37 -24.01 -5.02
C LEU A 241 7.55 -24.78 -4.39
N PRO A 242 8.74 -24.81 -5.05
CA PRO A 242 9.86 -25.63 -4.61
C PRO A 242 10.44 -25.20 -3.25
N ASN A 243 10.26 -23.93 -2.87
CA ASN A 243 10.75 -23.35 -1.62
C ASN A 243 9.61 -23.00 -0.65
N GLY A 244 8.36 -23.37 -0.98
CA GLY A 244 7.18 -22.91 -0.25
C GLY A 244 7.01 -21.39 -0.27
N VAL A 245 6.22 -20.87 0.67
CA VAL A 245 5.91 -19.44 0.82
C VAL A 245 6.84 -18.84 1.88
N THR A 246 7.81 -18.04 1.43
CA THR A 246 8.84 -17.42 2.29
C THR A 246 8.77 -15.89 2.31
N SER A 247 7.87 -15.30 1.51
CA SER A 247 7.58 -13.87 1.47
C SER A 247 6.15 -13.65 0.95
N ASP A 248 5.72 -12.39 0.88
CA ASP A 248 4.46 -11.98 0.25
C ASP A 248 4.46 -12.06 -1.27
N ASP A 249 5.62 -12.32 -1.86
CA ASP A 249 5.78 -12.56 -3.29
C ASP A 249 6.30 -13.98 -3.55
N PRO A 250 5.50 -15.02 -3.24
CA PRO A 250 5.95 -16.40 -3.36
C PRO A 250 6.22 -16.83 -4.81
N PHE A 251 5.71 -16.10 -5.81
CA PHE A 251 5.95 -16.37 -7.24
C PHE A 251 6.97 -15.42 -7.90
N GLY A 252 7.60 -14.51 -7.14
CA GLY A 252 8.77 -13.73 -7.58
C GLY A 252 8.50 -12.63 -8.63
N GLN A 253 7.43 -11.86 -8.46
CA GLN A 253 6.94 -10.84 -9.40
C GLN A 253 7.19 -9.37 -8.98
N ALA A 254 7.61 -9.09 -7.74
CA ALA A 254 7.79 -7.72 -7.24
C ALA A 254 9.02 -6.98 -7.82
N ALA A 255 9.86 -7.66 -8.60
CA ALA A 255 11.08 -7.11 -9.19
C ALA A 255 10.99 -6.85 -10.72
N LEU A 256 9.78 -6.90 -11.30
CA LEU A 256 9.53 -6.75 -12.74
C LEU A 256 9.25 -5.31 -13.16
#